data_AF-C1BHA5-F1
#
_entry.id   AF-C1BHA5-F1
#
_cell.length_a   1.000
_cell.length_b   1.000
_cell.length_c   1.000
_cell.angle_alpha   90.00
_cell.angle_beta   90.00
_cell.angle_gamma   90.00
#
_symmetry.space_group_name_H-M   'P 1'
#
loop_
_entity.id
_entity.type
_entity.pdbx_description
1 polymer ?
#
loop_
_entity_poly.entity_id
_entity_poly.type
_entity_poly.pdbx_seq_one_letter_code
_entity_poly.pdbx_strand_id
1 'polypeptide(L)'
;MALSNVVETPASGFNFENVSRNVALEGLLEGGHTKAPKPMKTGTTIAGVVCKDGVVLGADTRATSGEVVADKMCAKIHYISPNMYCCGAGTAADTEKTTDLLSSNLTIFSMNSGRNPRVVMAVNILQDMLFRYRGQIGASLILGGVDCTGNHLYTVGPYGSIDNVPYLAMGSGDLAALGILEDRFKPNMELEEAKQLVRDAIHSGIMSDLGSGNNIDICVITKQGVDYIRPYQESEYKDKRQRRYKYRPGTTSILTEKIVPLELEVVQETVQRMDTA
;
A
#
# COMPACT_ATOMS: atom_id res chain seq x y z
N MET A 1 -12.18 -41.05 -32.17
CA MET A 1 -13.09 -40.65 -31.08
C MET A 1 -12.32 -39.70 -30.19
N ALA A 2 -12.58 -38.40 -30.29
CA ALA A 2 -11.97 -37.41 -29.40
C ALA A 2 -12.63 -37.55 -28.03
N LEU A 3 -11.85 -37.90 -27.01
CA LEU A 3 -12.31 -37.89 -25.62
C LEU A 3 -12.62 -36.44 -25.26
N SER A 4 -13.90 -36.15 -25.13
CA SER A 4 -14.40 -34.93 -24.51
C SER A 4 -13.99 -34.94 -23.05
N ASN A 5 -12.83 -34.37 -22.74
CA ASN A 5 -12.54 -33.93 -21.38
C ASN A 5 -13.47 -32.75 -21.09
N VAL A 6 -14.71 -33.07 -20.74
CA VAL A 6 -15.61 -32.14 -20.07
C VAL A 6 -14.87 -31.79 -18.79
N VAL A 7 -14.37 -30.56 -18.71
CA VAL A 7 -13.88 -29.99 -17.46
C VAL A 7 -15.10 -29.95 -16.56
N GLU A 8 -15.25 -30.97 -15.72
CA GLU A 8 -16.25 -30.98 -14.67
C GLU A 8 -16.07 -29.68 -13.89
N THR A 9 -17.12 -28.87 -13.82
CA THR A 9 -17.14 -27.71 -12.94
C THR A 9 -16.85 -28.23 -11.53
N PRO A 10 -15.75 -27.81 -10.88
CA PRO A 10 -15.39 -28.36 -9.59
C PRO A 10 -16.54 -28.12 -8.61
N ALA A 11 -16.85 -29.16 -7.83
CA ALA A 11 -17.89 -29.09 -6.81
C ALA A 11 -17.66 -27.88 -5.91
N SER A 12 -18.74 -27.20 -5.51
CA SER A 12 -18.67 -26.03 -4.64
C SER A 12 -17.90 -26.36 -3.36
N GLY A 13 -16.71 -25.77 -3.25
CA GLY A 13 -15.74 -26.05 -2.21
C GLY A 13 -14.44 -25.33 -2.54
N PHE A 14 -13.55 -25.22 -1.55
CA PHE A 14 -12.25 -24.61 -1.77
C PHE A 14 -11.35 -25.55 -2.59
N ASN A 15 -10.96 -25.17 -3.81
CA ASN A 15 -10.03 -25.93 -4.66
C ASN A 15 -8.57 -25.51 -4.38
N PHE A 16 -7.75 -26.45 -3.93
CA PHE A 16 -6.31 -26.26 -3.66
C PHE A 16 -5.40 -27.08 -4.55
N GLU A 17 -5.91 -27.61 -5.66
CA GLU A 17 -5.15 -28.47 -6.57
C GLU A 17 -3.90 -27.76 -7.09
N ASN A 18 -4.00 -26.46 -7.38
CA ASN A 18 -2.86 -25.64 -7.79
C ASN A 18 -1.80 -25.51 -6.68
N VAL A 19 -2.21 -25.49 -5.41
CA VAL A 19 -1.29 -25.41 -4.26
C VAL A 19 -0.58 -26.74 -4.07
N SER A 20 -1.35 -27.83 -4.05
CA SER A 20 -0.80 -29.19 -3.96
C SER A 20 0.12 -29.49 -5.14
N ARG A 21 -0.23 -29.05 -6.35
CA ARG A 21 0.63 -29.13 -7.54
C ARG A 21 1.92 -28.34 -7.36
N ASN A 22 1.85 -27.09 -6.88
CA ASN A 22 3.05 -26.28 -6.65
C ASN A 22 3.97 -26.91 -5.61
N VAL A 23 3.43 -27.40 -4.50
CA VAL A 23 4.18 -28.10 -3.44
C VAL A 23 4.79 -29.40 -3.99
N ALA A 24 4.03 -30.17 -4.77
CA ALA A 24 4.53 -31.38 -5.42
C ALA A 24 5.64 -31.06 -6.43
N LEU A 25 5.52 -29.98 -7.22
CA LEU A 25 6.58 -29.54 -8.15
C LEU A 25 7.85 -29.10 -7.41
N GLU A 26 7.71 -28.46 -6.24
CA GLU A 26 8.86 -28.13 -5.38
C GLU A 26 9.51 -29.38 -4.78
N GLY A 27 8.73 -30.40 -4.41
CA GLY A 27 9.23 -31.65 -3.83
C GLY A 27 9.74 -32.69 -4.84
N LEU A 28 9.17 -32.76 -6.05
CA LEU A 28 9.58 -33.68 -7.12
C LEU A 28 10.92 -33.28 -7.77
N LEU A 29 11.34 -32.04 -7.61
CA LEU A 29 12.57 -31.48 -8.17
C LEU A 29 13.67 -31.38 -7.10
N GLU A 30 13.82 -32.43 -6.29
CA GLU A 30 15.02 -32.69 -5.46
C GLU A 30 16.23 -32.93 -6.39
N GLY A 31 16.75 -31.82 -6.91
CA GLY A 31 17.83 -31.77 -7.90
C GLY A 31 18.26 -30.35 -8.31
N GLY A 32 17.62 -29.31 -7.76
CA GLY A 32 18.05 -27.92 -7.92
C GLY A 32 17.64 -27.32 -9.27
N HIS A 33 16.95 -26.18 -9.22
CA HIS A 33 16.98 -25.05 -10.19
C HIS A 33 15.63 -24.34 -10.37
N THR A 34 14.52 -24.84 -9.84
CA THR A 34 13.23 -24.10 -9.88
C THR A 34 12.56 -24.08 -8.52
N LYS A 35 13.06 -23.23 -7.61
CA LYS A 35 12.26 -22.75 -6.47
C LYS A 35 11.23 -21.78 -7.02
N ALA A 36 9.98 -21.83 -6.54
CA ALA A 36 9.03 -20.78 -6.86
C ALA A 36 9.64 -19.42 -6.49
N PRO A 37 9.56 -18.40 -7.36
CA PRO A 37 10.06 -17.08 -7.02
C PRO A 37 9.30 -16.60 -5.78
N LYS A 38 10.05 -16.30 -4.71
CA LYS A 38 9.44 -15.76 -3.51
C LYS A 38 8.98 -14.33 -3.79
N PRO A 39 7.78 -13.94 -3.32
CA PRO A 39 7.37 -12.55 -3.42
C PRO A 39 8.40 -11.68 -2.70
N MET A 40 8.83 -10.61 -3.37
CA MET A 40 9.76 -9.66 -2.80
C MET A 40 9.05 -8.88 -1.68
N LYS A 41 9.57 -9.01 -0.46
CA LYS A 41 9.11 -8.21 0.67
C LYS A 41 9.83 -6.87 0.65
N THR A 42 9.05 -5.80 0.78
CA THR A 42 9.58 -4.46 1.01
C THR A 42 9.67 -4.24 2.52
N GLY A 43 10.78 -3.66 2.99
CA GLY A 43 10.83 -3.08 4.32
C GLY A 43 9.88 -1.89 4.43
N THR A 44 9.18 -1.75 5.55
CA THR A 44 8.11 -0.74 5.73
C THR A 44 7.79 -0.55 7.21
N THR A 45 7.48 0.68 7.60
CA THR A 45 6.84 0.97 8.88
C THR A 45 5.56 1.75 8.60
N ILE A 46 4.43 1.21 9.04
CA ILE A 46 3.12 1.88 9.02
C ILE A 46 2.53 1.86 10.41
N ALA A 47 1.80 2.91 10.77
CA ALA A 47 1.17 3.06 12.08
C ALA A 47 -0.17 3.78 11.97
N GLY A 48 -1.03 3.57 12.95
CA GLY A 48 -2.31 4.24 13.06
C GLY A 48 -2.69 4.50 14.51
N VAL A 49 -3.39 5.61 14.74
CA VAL A 49 -3.92 6.00 16.06
C VAL A 49 -5.33 6.56 15.89
N VAL A 50 -6.25 6.12 16.76
CA VAL A 50 -7.57 6.71 16.92
C VAL A 50 -7.45 7.91 17.86
N CYS A 51 -7.93 9.06 17.41
CA CYS A 51 -8.00 10.28 18.21
C CYS A 51 -9.48 10.67 18.43
N LYS A 52 -9.68 11.72 19.25
CA LYS A 52 -11.02 12.19 19.61
C LYS A 52 -11.90 12.52 18.39
N ASP A 53 -11.33 13.25 17.43
CA ASP A 53 -12.06 13.76 16.27
C ASP A 53 -11.87 12.94 14.97
N GLY A 54 -11.11 11.85 15.02
CA GLY A 54 -10.83 11.04 13.83
C GLY A 54 -9.81 9.93 14.01
N VAL A 55 -9.14 9.59 12.92
CA VAL A 55 -8.07 8.59 12.84
C VAL A 55 -6.88 9.20 12.11
N VAL A 56 -5.67 8.96 12.61
CA VAL A 56 -4.42 9.37 11.98
C VAL A 56 -3.67 8.13 11.55
N LEU A 57 -3.32 8.06 10.26
CA LEU A 57 -2.48 7.02 9.67
C LEU A 57 -1.13 7.61 9.27
N GLY A 58 -0.07 6.82 9.42
CA GLY A 58 1.28 7.21 9.04
C GLY A 58 2.04 6.09 8.34
N ALA A 59 2.93 6.47 7.44
CA ALA A 59 3.79 5.56 6.70
C ALA A 59 5.13 6.21 6.35
N ASP A 60 6.18 5.40 6.23
CA ASP A 60 7.43 5.81 5.61
C ASP A 60 7.37 5.68 4.06
N THR A 61 8.27 6.34 3.34
CA THR A 61 8.22 6.38 1.86
C THR A 61 9.25 5.48 1.14
N ARG A 62 10.03 4.68 1.87
CA ARG A 62 11.01 3.76 1.29
C ARG A 62 10.36 2.47 0.81
N ALA A 63 10.73 2.00 -0.38
CA ALA A 63 10.46 0.62 -0.81
C ALA A 63 11.77 -0.07 -1.20
N THR A 64 12.00 -1.27 -0.66
CA THR A 64 13.22 -2.05 -0.92
C THR A 64 12.96 -3.24 -1.84
N SER A 65 13.95 -3.58 -2.67
CA SER A 65 14.01 -4.84 -3.40
C SER A 65 15.22 -5.61 -2.87
N GLY A 66 14.96 -6.51 -1.92
CA GLY A 66 16.03 -7.11 -1.11
C GLY A 66 16.74 -6.04 -0.29
N GLU A 67 18.06 -5.96 -0.42
CA GLU A 67 18.92 -5.03 0.33
C GLU A 67 19.05 -3.64 -0.34
N VAL A 68 18.46 -3.45 -1.53
CA VAL A 68 18.56 -2.21 -2.29
C VAL A 68 17.28 -1.40 -2.17
N VAL A 69 17.41 -0.09 -1.94
CA VAL A 69 16.29 0.84 -2.01
C VAL A 69 15.87 1.01 -3.47
N ALA A 70 14.69 0.49 -3.82
CA ALA A 70 14.12 0.56 -5.15
C ALA A 70 13.41 1.89 -5.39
N ASP A 71 12.68 2.40 -4.40
CA ASP A 71 12.01 3.70 -4.44
C ASP A 71 12.19 4.44 -3.11
N LYS A 72 12.42 5.75 -3.19
CA LYS A 72 12.59 6.66 -2.06
C LYS A 72 11.30 7.43 -1.73
N MET A 73 10.32 7.45 -2.64
CA MET A 73 9.06 8.20 -2.53
C MET A 73 7.85 7.32 -2.90
N CYS A 74 7.81 6.10 -2.37
CA CYS A 74 6.69 5.17 -2.53
C CYS A 74 5.50 5.59 -1.64
N ALA A 75 4.28 5.48 -2.17
CA ALA A 75 3.05 5.76 -1.41
C ALA A 75 2.50 4.47 -0.82
N LYS A 76 2.30 4.43 0.49
CA LYS A 76 1.79 3.24 1.18
C LYS A 76 0.40 3.44 1.80
N ILE A 77 -0.08 4.68 1.81
CA ILE A 77 -1.43 5.04 2.24
C ILE A 77 -2.31 5.12 0.98
N HIS A 78 -3.17 4.12 0.83
CA HIS A 78 -4.04 3.95 -0.33
C HIS A 78 -5.44 4.51 -0.06
N TYR A 79 -6.01 5.16 -1.07
CA TYR A 79 -7.38 5.64 -1.05
C TYR A 79 -8.36 4.48 -1.22
N ILE A 80 -9.36 4.38 -0.34
CA ILE A 80 -10.42 3.36 -0.43
C ILE A 80 -11.79 4.01 -0.68
N SER A 81 -12.14 5.03 0.11
CA SER A 81 -13.35 5.81 -0.10
C SER A 81 -13.20 7.19 0.57
N PRO A 82 -14.12 8.16 0.37
CA PRO A 82 -13.95 9.51 0.88
C PRO A 82 -13.76 9.60 2.41
N ASN A 83 -14.19 8.58 3.16
CA ASN A 83 -14.13 8.55 4.63
C ASN A 83 -13.21 7.46 5.20
N MET A 84 -12.42 6.76 4.38
CA MET A 84 -11.48 5.73 4.84
C MET A 84 -10.26 5.56 3.92
N TYR A 85 -9.12 5.29 4.53
CA TYR A 85 -7.85 5.00 3.86
C TYR A 85 -7.22 3.75 4.45
N CYS A 86 -6.33 3.12 3.68
CA CYS A 86 -5.69 1.89 4.07
C CYS A 86 -4.17 1.97 3.89
N CYS A 87 -3.40 1.66 4.93
CA CYS A 87 -1.96 1.50 4.82
C CYS A 87 -1.61 0.04 4.50
N GLY A 88 -0.73 -0.16 3.51
CA GLY A 88 -0.24 -1.47 3.11
C GLY A 88 1.16 -1.78 3.64
N ALA A 89 1.34 -2.98 4.20
CA ALA A 89 2.63 -3.60 4.49
C ALA A 89 2.70 -5.03 3.96
N GLY A 90 3.92 -5.54 3.74
CA GLY A 90 4.16 -6.87 3.20
C GLY A 90 4.58 -6.83 1.73
N THR A 91 3.94 -7.65 0.89
CA THR A 91 4.21 -7.63 -0.56
C THR A 91 3.50 -6.43 -1.19
N ALA A 92 4.27 -5.46 -1.72
CA ALA A 92 3.71 -4.20 -2.23
C ALA A 92 2.65 -4.38 -3.34
N ALA A 93 2.87 -5.31 -4.27
CA ALA A 93 1.91 -5.57 -5.34
C ALA A 93 0.59 -6.16 -4.81
N ASP A 94 0.67 -7.03 -3.81
CA ASP A 94 -0.51 -7.63 -3.17
C ASP A 94 -1.33 -6.59 -2.43
N THR A 95 -0.67 -5.68 -1.70
CA THR A 95 -1.36 -4.59 -0.99
C THR A 95 -2.03 -3.63 -1.96
N GLU A 96 -1.35 -3.25 -3.05
CA GLU A 96 -1.91 -2.34 -4.06
C GLU A 96 -3.14 -2.97 -4.73
N LYS A 97 -3.05 -4.19 -5.24
CA LYS A 97 -4.17 -4.80 -5.96
C LYS A 97 -5.34 -5.20 -5.06
N THR A 98 -5.05 -5.56 -3.80
CA THR A 98 -6.09 -5.84 -2.81
C THR A 98 -6.86 -4.56 -2.46
N THR A 99 -6.15 -3.44 -2.26
CA THR A 99 -6.80 -2.14 -1.94
C THR A 99 -7.52 -1.54 -3.13
N ASP A 100 -6.99 -1.67 -4.35
CA ASP A 100 -7.67 -1.27 -5.61
C ASP A 100 -9.01 -1.99 -5.77
N LEU A 101 -9.02 -3.32 -5.60
CA LEU A 101 -10.23 -4.13 -5.72
C LEU A 101 -11.27 -3.73 -4.67
N LEU A 102 -10.82 -3.51 -3.43
CA LEU A 102 -11.68 -3.04 -2.34
C LEU A 102 -12.31 -1.69 -2.67
N SER A 103 -11.50 -0.72 -3.10
CA SER A 103 -11.93 0.63 -3.49
C SER A 103 -12.99 0.58 -4.60
N SER A 104 -12.77 -0.26 -5.62
CA SER A 104 -13.75 -0.49 -6.70
C SER A 104 -15.08 -1.03 -6.18
N ASN A 105 -15.05 -2.06 -5.33
CA ASN A 105 -16.27 -2.66 -4.76
C ASN A 105 -17.06 -1.66 -3.90
N LEU A 106 -16.38 -0.87 -3.09
CA LEU A 106 -17.02 0.15 -2.26
C LEU A 106 -17.54 1.34 -3.06
N THR A 107 -16.87 1.69 -4.17
CA THR A 107 -17.35 2.72 -5.09
C THR A 107 -18.67 2.30 -5.73
N ILE A 108 -18.79 1.04 -6.19
CA ILE A 108 -20.04 0.48 -6.70
C ILE A 108 -21.14 0.53 -5.63
N PHE A 109 -20.83 0.13 -4.40
CA PHE A 109 -21.78 0.23 -3.29
C PHE A 109 -22.24 1.68 -3.03
N SER A 110 -21.31 2.64 -3.04
CA SER A 110 -21.62 4.04 -2.78
C SER A 110 -22.48 4.65 -3.87
N MET A 111 -22.19 4.35 -5.15
CA MET A 111 -23.00 4.78 -6.29
C MET A 111 -24.42 4.19 -6.25
N ASN A 112 -24.56 2.92 -5.86
CA ASN A 112 -25.88 2.27 -5.80
C ASN A 112 -26.71 2.72 -4.58
N SER A 113 -26.07 2.91 -3.43
CA SER A 113 -26.77 3.26 -2.18
C SER A 113 -26.96 4.76 -1.98
N GLY A 114 -26.18 5.59 -2.68
CA GLY A 114 -26.09 7.03 -2.45
C GLY A 114 -25.53 7.39 -1.07
N ARG A 115 -24.81 6.46 -0.41
CA ARG A 115 -24.30 6.61 0.95
C ARG A 115 -22.81 6.29 1.01
N ASN A 116 -22.13 6.85 2.02
CA ASN A 116 -20.75 6.49 2.30
C ASN A 116 -20.67 5.07 2.89
N PRO A 117 -19.67 4.27 2.49
CA PRO A 117 -19.46 2.94 3.06
C PRO A 117 -19.04 3.03 4.54
N ARG A 118 -19.43 2.02 5.32
CA ARG A 118 -18.98 1.85 6.71
C ARG A 118 -17.64 1.12 6.75
N VAL A 119 -16.83 1.39 7.77
CA VAL A 119 -15.49 0.78 7.87
C VAL A 119 -15.58 -0.74 7.99
N VAL A 120 -16.56 -1.25 8.76
CA VAL A 120 -16.82 -2.69 8.91
C VAL A 120 -17.10 -3.41 7.58
N MET A 121 -17.69 -2.72 6.60
CA MET A 121 -17.96 -3.33 5.29
C MET A 121 -16.65 -3.61 4.56
N ALA A 122 -15.71 -2.66 4.61
CA ALA A 122 -14.40 -2.83 4.01
C ALA A 122 -13.61 -3.95 4.68
N VAL A 123 -13.62 -4.00 6.01
CA VAL A 123 -12.97 -5.06 6.80
C VAL A 123 -13.49 -6.45 6.42
N ASN A 124 -14.81 -6.63 6.35
CA ASN A 124 -15.40 -7.93 6.03
C ASN A 124 -15.06 -8.40 4.61
N ILE A 125 -15.03 -7.49 3.63
CA ILE A 125 -14.63 -7.80 2.25
C ILE A 125 -13.16 -8.25 2.22
N LEU A 126 -12.27 -7.51 2.90
CA LEU A 126 -10.86 -7.85 2.98
C LEU A 126 -10.63 -9.19 3.69
N GLN A 127 -11.32 -9.42 4.80
CA GLN A 127 -11.20 -10.64 5.59
C GLN A 127 -11.57 -11.87 4.77
N ASP A 128 -12.74 -11.86 4.14
CA ASP A 128 -13.23 -12.96 3.32
C ASP A 128 -12.31 -13.19 2.12
N MET A 129 -11.88 -12.12 1.44
CA MET A 129 -10.91 -12.22 0.35
C MET A 129 -9.59 -12.87 0.80
N LEU A 130 -8.93 -12.34 1.82
CA LEU A 130 -7.62 -12.82 2.27
C LEU A 130 -7.72 -14.24 2.86
N PHE A 131 -8.79 -14.55 3.58
CA PHE A 131 -9.05 -15.89 4.09
C PHE A 131 -9.23 -16.91 2.96
N ARG A 132 -9.93 -16.57 1.87
CA ARG A 132 -10.07 -17.44 0.69
C ARG A 132 -8.71 -17.85 0.09
N TYR A 133 -7.74 -16.94 0.11
CA TYR A 133 -6.38 -17.20 -0.40
C TYR A 133 -5.41 -17.77 0.66
N ARG A 134 -5.86 -17.98 1.90
CA ARG A 134 -5.11 -18.68 2.97
C ARG A 134 -3.65 -18.20 3.14
N GLY A 135 -3.44 -16.88 3.11
CA GLY A 135 -2.12 -16.27 3.30
C GLY A 135 -1.20 -16.27 2.08
N GLN A 136 -1.68 -16.66 0.90
CA GLN A 136 -0.92 -16.54 -0.35
C GLN A 136 -0.78 -15.08 -0.80
N ILE A 137 -1.78 -14.26 -0.51
CA ILE A 137 -1.72 -12.81 -0.68
C ILE A 137 -1.04 -12.25 0.57
N GLY A 138 0.19 -11.77 0.40
CA GLY A 138 1.04 -11.28 1.49
C GLY A 138 0.73 -9.85 1.93
N ALA A 139 -0.56 -9.47 1.95
CA ALA A 139 -1.01 -8.14 2.32
C ALA A 139 -1.32 -8.08 3.81
N SER A 140 -0.62 -7.21 4.53
CA SER A 140 -0.92 -6.82 5.90
C SER A 140 -1.41 -5.38 5.90
N LEU A 141 -2.66 -5.17 6.29
CA LEU A 141 -3.35 -3.91 6.07
C LEU A 141 -3.74 -3.25 7.39
N ILE A 142 -3.56 -1.95 7.46
CA ILE A 142 -4.16 -1.09 8.49
C ILE A 142 -5.27 -0.30 7.82
N LEU A 143 -6.50 -0.47 8.26
CA LEU A 143 -7.65 0.26 7.73
C LEU A 143 -8.12 1.27 8.77
N GLY A 144 -8.01 2.56 8.44
CA GLY A 144 -8.51 3.66 9.26
C GLY A 144 -9.67 4.35 8.56
N GLY A 145 -10.73 4.64 9.30
CA GLY A 145 -11.86 5.37 8.75
C GLY A 145 -12.78 5.96 9.80
N VAL A 146 -13.57 6.94 9.36
CA VAL A 146 -14.60 7.57 10.17
C VAL A 146 -15.95 7.32 9.51
N ASP A 147 -16.87 6.74 10.25
CA ASP A 147 -18.22 6.48 9.75
C ASP A 147 -19.29 6.98 10.73
N CYS A 148 -20.55 6.64 10.45
CA CYS A 148 -21.68 7.07 11.27
C CYS A 148 -21.68 6.49 12.69
N THR A 149 -20.93 5.42 12.97
CA THR A 149 -20.85 4.81 14.31
C THR A 149 -19.64 5.30 15.09
N GLY A 150 -18.60 5.82 14.43
CA GLY A 150 -17.47 6.45 15.09
C GLY A 150 -16.18 6.42 14.29
N ASN A 151 -15.08 6.54 15.01
CA ASN A 151 -13.72 6.47 14.48
C ASN A 151 -13.23 5.03 14.70
N HIS A 152 -12.82 4.37 13.63
CA HIS A 152 -12.41 2.97 13.72
C HIS A 152 -11.04 2.75 13.09
N LEU A 153 -10.26 1.90 13.73
CA LEU A 153 -8.95 1.48 13.25
C LEU A 153 -8.86 -0.03 13.37
N TYR A 154 -8.68 -0.68 12.22
CA TYR A 154 -8.66 -2.13 12.11
C TYR A 154 -7.33 -2.61 11.54
N THR A 155 -6.91 -3.79 11.99
CA THR A 155 -5.89 -4.60 11.34
C THR A 155 -6.56 -5.65 10.48
N VAL A 156 -6.00 -5.94 9.31
CA VAL A 156 -6.35 -7.13 8.55
C VAL A 156 -5.07 -7.86 8.16
N GLY A 157 -4.87 -9.04 8.75
CA GLY A 157 -3.72 -9.90 8.48
C GLY A 157 -3.90 -10.70 7.18
N PRO A 158 -2.81 -11.23 6.60
CA PRO A 158 -2.84 -11.99 5.35
C PRO A 158 -3.65 -13.29 5.43
N TYR A 159 -3.89 -13.79 6.65
CA TYR A 159 -4.71 -14.97 6.92
C TYR A 159 -6.19 -14.63 7.20
N GLY A 160 -6.59 -13.36 7.08
CA GLY A 160 -7.95 -12.91 7.40
C GLY A 160 -8.22 -12.77 8.90
N SER A 161 -7.18 -12.60 9.73
CA SER A 161 -7.33 -12.16 11.12
C SER A 161 -7.69 -10.67 11.15
N ILE A 162 -8.57 -10.27 12.06
CA ILE A 162 -8.97 -8.87 12.27
C ILE A 162 -8.88 -8.54 13.75
N ASP A 163 -8.29 -7.38 14.05
CA ASP A 163 -8.39 -6.76 15.37
C ASP A 163 -8.87 -5.31 15.25
N ASN A 164 -9.65 -4.85 16.22
CA ASN A 164 -10.04 -3.45 16.38
C ASN A 164 -9.30 -2.88 17.59
N VAL A 165 -8.43 -1.91 17.38
CA VAL A 165 -7.51 -1.42 18.40
C VAL A 165 -7.35 0.10 18.32
N PRO A 166 -7.12 0.79 19.45
CA PRO A 166 -7.02 2.25 19.49
C PRO A 166 -5.74 2.79 18.83
N TYR A 167 -4.69 1.98 18.74
CA TYR A 167 -3.47 2.28 18.01
C TYR A 167 -2.81 0.97 17.59
N LEU A 168 -2.00 1.02 16.53
CA LEU A 168 -1.18 -0.12 16.12
C LEU A 168 -0.05 0.29 15.18
N ALA A 169 0.91 -0.61 15.00
CA ALA A 169 1.95 -0.52 13.99
C ALA A 169 2.09 -1.87 13.27
N MET A 170 2.48 -1.84 12.00
CA MET A 170 2.73 -3.03 11.17
C MET A 170 3.94 -2.78 10.26
N GLY A 171 4.53 -3.87 9.77
CA GLY A 171 5.69 -3.85 8.88
C GLY A 171 6.97 -4.34 9.57
N SER A 172 8.13 -4.07 8.99
CA SER A 172 9.43 -4.52 9.52
C SER A 172 9.93 -3.66 10.69
N GLY A 173 9.55 -2.38 10.76
CA GLY A 173 9.89 -1.48 11.87
C GLY A 173 8.77 -1.31 12.89
N ASP A 174 7.79 -2.23 12.91
CA ASP A 174 6.62 -2.18 13.79
C ASP A 174 6.97 -2.17 15.27
N LEU A 175 7.93 -2.97 15.72
CA LEU A 175 8.34 -3.05 17.13
C LEU A 175 8.90 -1.72 17.65
N ALA A 176 9.68 -1.01 16.83
CA ALA A 176 10.24 0.29 17.20
C ALA A 176 9.15 1.38 17.24
N ALA A 177 8.19 1.33 16.31
CA ALA A 177 7.04 2.22 16.31
C ALA A 177 6.13 1.95 17.52
N LEU A 178 5.86 0.68 17.83
CA LEU A 178 5.01 0.27 18.94
C LEU A 178 5.58 0.72 20.29
N GLY A 179 6.91 0.68 20.47
CA GLY A 179 7.54 1.20 21.69
C GLY A 179 7.22 2.66 21.99
N ILE A 180 7.11 3.50 20.96
CA ILE A 180 6.70 4.91 21.10
C ILE A 180 5.19 5.04 21.34
N LEU A 181 4.39 4.24 20.63
CA LEU A 181 2.94 4.23 20.78
C LEU A 181 2.55 3.84 22.22
N GLU A 182 3.13 2.76 22.75
CA GLU A 182 2.89 2.29 24.12
C GLU A 182 3.31 3.29 25.20
N ASP A 183 4.43 4.00 25.00
CA ASP A 183 4.94 4.99 25.97
C ASP A 183 4.07 6.25 26.08
N ARG A 184 3.53 6.73 24.94
CA ARG A 184 2.94 8.07 24.85
C ARG A 184 1.46 8.13 24.52
N PHE A 185 0.85 7.02 24.12
CA PHE A 185 -0.57 6.98 23.77
C PHE A 185 -1.45 7.36 24.95
N LYS A 186 -2.47 8.17 24.68
CA LYS A 186 -3.54 8.49 25.63
C LYS A 186 -4.89 8.33 24.93
N PRO A 187 -5.92 7.84 25.62
CA PRO A 187 -7.28 7.87 25.09
C PRO A 187 -7.73 9.31 24.80
N ASN A 188 -8.45 9.53 23.71
CA ASN A 188 -9.05 10.82 23.33
C ASN A 188 -8.04 11.98 23.15
N MET A 189 -6.85 11.68 22.60
CA MET A 189 -5.88 12.72 22.23
C MET A 189 -6.48 13.71 21.23
N GLU A 190 -6.00 14.96 21.32
CA GLU A 190 -6.28 16.00 20.33
C GLU A 190 -5.55 15.70 19.02
N LEU A 191 -6.09 16.19 17.90
CA LEU A 191 -5.65 15.84 16.55
C LEU A 191 -4.15 16.08 16.31
N GLU A 192 -3.64 17.24 16.75
CA GLU A 192 -2.22 17.58 16.60
C GLU A 192 -1.30 16.74 17.49
N GLU A 193 -1.74 16.36 18.70
CA GLU A 193 -0.99 15.44 19.56
C GLU A 193 -0.90 14.05 18.90
N ALA A 194 -1.98 13.58 18.29
CA ALA A 194 -2.02 12.32 17.56
C ALA A 194 -1.13 12.33 16.30
N LYS A 195 -1.12 13.43 15.54
CA LYS A 195 -0.21 13.60 14.38
C LYS A 195 1.24 13.51 14.79
N GLN A 196 1.62 14.18 15.88
CA GLN A 196 2.98 14.11 16.41
C GLN A 196 3.30 12.69 16.89
N LEU A 197 2.42 12.04 17.65
CA LEU A 197 2.61 10.66 18.09
C LEU A 197 2.89 9.69 16.94
N VAL A 198 2.08 9.75 15.88
CA VAL A 198 2.27 8.92 14.68
C VAL A 198 3.59 9.25 13.99
N ARG A 199 3.94 10.53 13.85
CA ARG A 199 5.23 10.96 13.29
C ARG A 199 6.41 10.41 14.11
N ASP A 200 6.35 10.48 15.43
CA ASP A 200 7.37 9.92 16.34
C ASP A 200 7.49 8.40 16.18
N ALA A 201 6.37 7.69 16.09
CA ALA A 201 6.34 6.25 15.91
C ALA A 201 6.99 5.83 14.58
N ILE A 202 6.60 6.46 13.46
CA ILE A 202 7.21 6.18 12.15
C ILE A 202 8.70 6.55 12.15
N HIS A 203 9.07 7.68 12.75
CA HIS A 203 10.47 8.11 12.84
C HIS A 203 11.33 7.09 13.61
N SER A 204 10.81 6.53 14.70
CA SER A 204 11.47 5.45 15.46
C SER A 204 11.72 4.21 14.59
N GLY A 205 10.72 3.82 13.79
CA GLY A 205 10.86 2.76 12.78
C GLY A 205 11.92 3.08 11.73
N ILE A 206 11.92 4.31 11.18
CA ILE A 206 12.93 4.76 10.21
C ILE A 206 14.37 4.67 10.76
N MET A 207 14.57 5.02 12.04
CA MET A 207 15.91 5.02 12.64
C MET A 207 16.37 3.64 13.10
N SER A 208 15.44 2.71 13.32
CA SER A 208 15.73 1.40 13.91
C SER A 208 15.63 0.23 12.92
N ASP A 209 14.96 0.41 11.78
CA ASP A 209 14.76 -0.61 10.74
C ASP A 209 15.44 -0.23 9.42
N LEU A 210 16.25 -1.13 8.87
CA LEU A 210 16.95 -0.95 7.59
C LEU A 210 15.98 -0.83 6.41
N GLY A 211 14.86 -1.56 6.53
CA GLY A 211 13.83 -1.64 5.52
C GLY A 211 13.01 -0.36 5.38
N SER A 212 12.95 0.46 6.42
CA SER A 212 12.15 1.67 6.51
C SER A 212 13.01 2.91 6.30
N GLY A 213 12.43 4.00 5.79
CA GLY A 213 13.18 5.25 5.68
C GLY A 213 12.58 6.33 4.80
N ASN A 214 13.43 7.33 4.53
CA ASN A 214 13.14 8.50 3.71
C ASN A 214 12.17 9.48 4.39
N ASN A 215 11.03 9.79 3.77
CA ASN A 215 10.07 10.77 4.28
C ASN A 215 9.01 10.08 5.14
N ILE A 216 8.24 10.89 5.86
CA ILE A 216 7.05 10.44 6.60
C ILE A 216 5.83 11.08 5.96
N ASP A 217 4.86 10.24 5.62
CA ASP A 217 3.55 10.65 5.12
C ASP A 217 2.51 10.46 6.23
N ILE A 218 1.57 11.40 6.35
CA ILE A 218 0.48 11.34 7.32
C ILE A 218 -0.85 11.57 6.62
N CYS A 219 -1.85 10.74 6.93
CA CYS A 219 -3.22 10.91 6.51
C CYS A 219 -4.13 11.06 7.72
N VAL A 220 -4.84 12.19 7.77
CA VAL A 220 -5.76 12.54 8.86
C VAL A 220 -7.18 12.42 8.34
N ILE A 221 -7.96 11.55 8.96
CA ILE A 221 -9.34 11.24 8.55
C ILE A 221 -10.27 11.71 9.66
N THR A 222 -11.10 12.71 9.37
CA THR A 222 -12.11 13.25 10.31
C THR A 222 -13.50 13.17 9.70
N LYS A 223 -14.51 13.60 10.46
CA LYS A 223 -15.89 13.71 9.94
C LYS A 223 -16.03 14.80 8.88
N GLN A 224 -15.18 15.82 8.91
CA GLN A 224 -15.23 16.97 8.00
C GLN A 224 -14.58 16.67 6.66
N GLY A 225 -13.60 15.76 6.64
CA GLY A 225 -12.88 15.39 5.43
C GLY A 225 -11.59 14.64 5.73
N VAL A 226 -10.78 14.50 4.68
CA VAL A 226 -9.47 13.86 4.76
C VAL A 226 -8.40 14.85 4.35
N ASP A 227 -7.34 14.92 5.15
CA ASP A 227 -6.13 15.67 4.86
C ASP A 227 -4.96 14.69 4.71
N TYR A 228 -4.52 14.50 3.46
CA TYR A 228 -3.38 13.63 3.14
C TYR A 228 -2.14 14.48 2.86
N ILE A 229 -1.20 14.47 3.81
CA ILE A 229 -0.03 15.34 3.84
C ILE A 229 1.19 14.53 3.40
N ARG A 230 1.71 14.88 2.22
CA ARG A 230 2.82 14.17 1.57
C ARG A 230 3.82 15.14 0.92
N PRO A 231 5.04 15.27 1.45
CA PRO A 231 5.54 14.72 2.72
C PRO A 231 5.04 15.53 3.93
N TYR A 232 4.78 14.86 5.06
CA TYR A 232 4.59 15.54 6.35
C TYR A 232 5.94 15.93 6.97
N GLN A 233 6.92 15.02 6.92
CA GLN A 233 8.31 15.30 7.30
C GLN A 233 9.24 14.80 6.20
N GLU A 234 10.09 15.70 5.70
CA GLU A 234 11.13 15.33 4.74
C GLU A 234 12.33 14.69 5.44
N SER A 235 12.99 13.79 4.73
CA SER A 235 14.23 13.16 5.17
C SER A 235 15.34 14.20 5.33
N GLU A 236 16.06 14.11 6.46
CA GLU A 236 17.26 14.93 6.73
C GLU A 236 18.44 14.54 5.80
N TYR A 237 18.43 13.32 5.28
CA TYR A 237 19.48 12.76 4.43
C TYR A 237 19.34 13.24 2.97
N LYS A 238 19.75 14.48 2.73
CA LYS A 238 19.82 15.08 1.38
C LYS A 238 21.26 15.15 0.89
N ASP A 239 21.69 14.13 0.14
CA ASP A 239 23.00 14.15 -0.49
C ASP A 239 23.05 15.11 -1.68
N LYS A 240 23.74 16.24 -1.49
CA LYS A 240 24.11 17.12 -2.60
C LYS A 240 25.34 16.55 -3.30
N ARG A 241 25.18 16.16 -4.57
CA ARG A 241 26.32 15.71 -5.40
C ARG A 241 27.37 16.82 -5.51
N GLN A 242 28.59 16.54 -5.07
CA GLN A 242 29.71 17.50 -5.16
C GLN A 242 30.28 17.63 -6.59
N ARG A 243 30.10 16.61 -7.43
CA ARG A 243 30.63 16.57 -8.80
C ARG A 243 29.52 16.32 -9.82
N ARG A 244 29.63 16.99 -10.97
CA ARG A 244 28.73 16.85 -12.11
C ARG A 244 29.33 15.92 -13.16
N TYR A 245 28.73 14.75 -13.36
CA TYR A 245 29.10 13.80 -14.42
C TYR A 245 28.23 14.04 -15.65
N LYS A 246 28.56 15.08 -16.43
CA LYS A 246 27.88 15.37 -17.71
C LYS A 246 28.92 15.38 -18.83
N TYR A 247 28.82 14.39 -19.72
CA TYR A 247 29.67 14.28 -20.89
C TYR A 247 29.17 15.15 -22.04
N ARG A 248 30.06 15.51 -22.96
CA ARG A 248 29.70 16.27 -24.18
C ARG A 248 29.03 15.32 -25.18
N PRO A 249 28.12 15.80 -26.05
CA PRO A 249 27.62 14.99 -27.16
C PRO A 249 28.77 14.40 -28.01
N GLY A 250 28.62 13.18 -28.49
CA GLY A 250 29.65 12.47 -29.28
C GLY A 250 30.62 11.60 -28.46
N THR A 251 30.52 11.53 -27.13
CA THR A 251 31.39 10.66 -26.31
C THR A 251 31.02 9.18 -26.37
N THR A 252 29.79 8.85 -26.76
CA THR A 252 29.29 7.46 -26.86
C THR A 252 29.30 7.04 -28.32
N SER A 253 29.97 5.94 -28.65
CA SER A 253 30.00 5.38 -30.01
C SER A 253 28.62 4.81 -30.39
N ILE A 254 28.07 5.27 -31.50
CA ILE A 254 26.79 4.80 -32.05
C ILE A 254 27.10 3.89 -33.25
N LEU A 255 26.57 2.66 -33.26
CA LEU A 255 26.78 1.71 -34.36
C LEU A 255 25.80 1.95 -35.51
N THR A 256 24.52 2.11 -35.18
CA THR A 256 23.44 2.33 -36.14
C THR A 256 22.49 3.35 -35.58
N GLU A 257 22.06 4.29 -36.42
CA GLU A 257 21.06 5.30 -36.10
C GLU A 257 19.91 5.18 -37.10
N LYS A 258 18.67 5.30 -36.62
CA LYS A 258 17.47 5.36 -37.45
C LYS A 258 16.64 6.55 -37.03
N ILE A 259 16.46 7.49 -37.93
CA ILE A 259 15.61 8.67 -37.73
C ILE A 259 14.27 8.40 -38.43
N VAL A 260 13.18 8.47 -37.68
CA VAL A 260 11.82 8.34 -38.22
C VAL A 260 11.14 9.69 -38.08
N PRO A 261 10.96 10.45 -39.17
CA PRO A 261 10.22 11.71 -39.12
C PRO A 261 8.74 11.40 -38.83
N LEU A 262 8.14 12.14 -37.91
CA LEU A 262 6.70 12.09 -37.64
C LEU A 262 6.02 13.16 -38.50
N GLU A 263 5.21 12.74 -39.47
CA GLU A 263 4.32 13.63 -40.20
C GLU A 263 3.07 13.88 -39.33
N LEU A 264 3.03 15.04 -38.67
CA LEU A 264 1.87 15.48 -37.91
C LEU A 264 0.97 16.30 -38.83
N GLU A 265 -0.14 15.73 -39.28
CA GLU A 265 -1.18 16.46 -39.98
C GLU A 265 -2.07 17.16 -38.94
N VAL A 266 -2.15 18.48 -38.97
CA VAL A 266 -3.01 19.25 -38.06
C VAL A 266 -4.46 19.04 -38.50
N VAL A 267 -5.14 18.05 -37.91
CA VAL A 267 -6.53 17.70 -38.25
C VAL A 267 -7.52 18.75 -37.72
N GLN A 268 -7.25 19.34 -36.55
CA GLN A 268 -8.14 20.33 -35.94
C GLN A 268 -7.37 21.24 -34.98
N GLU A 269 -7.52 22.55 -35.15
CA GLU A 269 -7.05 23.56 -34.21
C GLU A 269 -8.25 24.11 -33.45
N THR A 270 -8.27 23.97 -32.12
CA THR A 270 -9.32 24.56 -31.27
C THR A 270 -8.68 25.65 -30.41
N VAL A 271 -8.94 26.91 -30.75
CA VAL A 271 -8.50 28.06 -29.96
C VAL A 271 -9.48 28.25 -28.79
N GLN A 272 -9.12 27.79 -27.59
CA GLN A 272 -9.83 28.17 -26.37
C GLN A 272 -9.31 29.52 -25.87
N ARG A 273 -10.14 30.56 -25.95
CA ARG A 273 -9.88 31.81 -25.23
C ARG A 273 -10.18 31.57 -23.75
N MET A 274 -9.17 31.68 -22.90
CA MET A 274 -9.40 31.81 -21.47
C MET A 274 -9.92 33.21 -21.20
N ASP A 275 -11.17 33.32 -20.74
CA ASP A 275 -11.63 34.55 -20.12
C ASP A 275 -10.90 34.71 -18.78
N THR A 276 -10.06 35.74 -18.70
CA THR A 276 -9.44 36.17 -17.46
C THR A 276 -10.40 37.14 -16.79
N ALA A 277 -11.10 36.66 -15.76
CA ALA A 277 -11.85 37.48 -14.81
C ALA A 277 -11.02 37.70 -13.54
#